data_AF-A0A4Y8AJB6-F1
#
_entry.id   AF-A0A4Y8AJB6-F1
#
_cell.length_a   1.000
_cell.length_b   1.000
_cell.length_c   1.000
_cell.angle_alpha   90.00
_cell.angle_beta   90.00
_cell.angle_gamma   90.00
#
_symmetry.space_group_name_H-M   'P 1'
#
loop_
_entity.id
_entity.type
_entity.pdbx_description
1 polymer ?
#
loop_
_entity_poly.entity_id
_entity_poly.type
_entity_poly.pdbx_seq_one_letter_code
_entity_poly.pdbx_strand_id
1 'polypeptide(L)'
;MPITAPIAAHTPSGAFERLLTIMDDLRINCPWDKKQTLESLRHLTIEETYELSDAILSGEMEEIKKELGDLMLHLVFYARIASETDSFNITGVLNGICDKLINRHPHIYSDTHVNNEDDVKRNWEQIKLKEGNKSVLGGVPASLPALVKASRIQEKARGVGFDWDNKEQVWAKVEEELQEFKEEYNVTGDNTIDHDKAEGEFGDLLFSLINYARFIGINPEDALEKTNRKFIKRFQYLESKAKEQGKNLHDMNLAEMDVFWEEAKKV
;
A
#
# COMPACT_ATOMS: atom_id res chain seq x y z
N MET A 1 -15.72 -35.41 21.06
CA MET A 1 -15.48 -34.63 22.29
C MET A 1 -14.98 -33.26 21.86
N PRO A 2 -15.31 -32.18 22.60
CA PRO A 2 -14.76 -30.85 22.28
C PRO A 2 -13.23 -30.89 22.31
N ILE A 3 -12.60 -30.22 21.35
CA ILE A 3 -11.14 -30.09 21.31
C ILE A 3 -10.73 -29.07 22.37
N THR A 4 -9.65 -29.36 23.09
CA THR A 4 -9.12 -28.45 24.11
C THR A 4 -8.25 -27.41 23.44
N ALA A 5 -8.61 -26.13 23.57
CA ALA A 5 -7.83 -25.04 22.99
C ALA A 5 -6.42 -24.98 23.59
N PRO A 6 -5.38 -24.72 22.78
CA PRO A 6 -4.02 -24.60 23.29
C PRO A 6 -3.87 -23.35 24.18
N ILE A 7 -3.19 -23.54 25.32
CA ILE A 7 -2.96 -22.50 26.33
C ILE A 7 -2.08 -21.38 25.76
N ALA A 8 -2.23 -20.18 26.31
CA ALA A 8 -1.37 -19.05 25.94
C ALA A 8 0.10 -19.35 26.26
N ALA A 9 1.00 -18.97 25.35
CA ALA A 9 2.44 -19.11 25.52
C ALA A 9 3.10 -17.74 25.72
N HIS A 10 4.27 -17.73 26.36
CA HIS A 10 5.00 -16.51 26.73
C HIS A 10 6.31 -16.30 25.94
N THR A 11 6.57 -17.13 24.94
CA THR A 11 7.70 -16.98 24.00
C THR A 11 7.17 -16.80 22.58
N PRO A 12 7.91 -16.11 21.69
CA PRO A 12 7.50 -15.96 20.29
C PRO A 12 7.28 -17.30 19.59
N SER A 13 8.16 -18.28 19.79
CA SER A 13 8.03 -19.61 19.20
C SER A 13 6.79 -20.34 19.70
N GLY A 14 6.56 -20.35 21.02
CA GLY A 14 5.39 -21.02 21.60
C GLY A 14 4.08 -20.34 21.21
N ALA A 15 4.06 -19.00 21.10
CA ALA A 15 2.87 -18.26 20.65
C ALA A 15 2.56 -18.53 19.18
N PHE A 16 3.60 -18.70 18.35
CA PHE A 16 3.43 -19.07 16.96
C PHE A 16 2.97 -20.52 16.80
N GLU A 17 3.56 -21.48 17.52
CA GLU A 17 3.11 -22.88 17.56
C GLU A 17 1.65 -23.01 18.01
N ARG A 18 1.23 -22.19 18.97
CA ARG A 18 -0.17 -22.08 19.39
C ARG A 18 -1.08 -21.67 18.23
N LEU A 19 -0.70 -20.67 17.43
CA LEU A 19 -1.46 -20.25 16.24
C LEU A 19 -1.56 -21.37 15.21
N LEU A 20 -0.46 -22.07 14.93
CA LEU A 20 -0.45 -23.21 14.00
C LEU A 20 -1.41 -24.32 14.45
N THR A 21 -1.38 -24.66 15.74
CA THR A 21 -2.26 -25.68 16.33
C THR A 21 -3.73 -25.29 16.19
N ILE A 22 -4.08 -24.03 16.49
CA ILE A 22 -5.45 -23.52 16.31
C ILE A 22 -5.87 -23.61 14.84
N MET A 23 -5.01 -23.20 13.91
CA MET A 23 -5.32 -23.28 12.48
C MET A 23 -5.56 -24.73 12.03
N ASP A 24 -4.75 -25.68 12.50
CA ASP A 24 -4.94 -27.11 12.21
C ASP A 24 -6.31 -27.59 12.69
N ASP A 25 -6.67 -27.27 13.93
CA ASP A 25 -7.96 -27.62 14.50
C ASP A 25 -9.12 -27.01 13.70
N LEU A 26 -9.02 -25.73 13.31
CA LEU A 26 -10.04 -25.04 12.52
C LEU A 26 -10.19 -25.66 11.13
N ARG A 27 -9.09 -25.90 10.41
CA ARG A 27 -9.12 -26.51 9.07
C ARG A 27 -9.70 -27.91 9.05
N ILE A 28 -9.56 -28.67 10.14
CA ILE A 28 -10.11 -30.02 10.24
C ILE A 28 -11.58 -29.99 10.67
N ASN A 29 -11.94 -29.16 11.65
CA ASN A 29 -13.19 -29.29 12.40
C ASN A 29 -14.23 -28.20 12.11
N CYS A 30 -13.84 -27.02 11.62
CA CYS A 30 -14.78 -25.94 11.30
C CYS A 30 -15.23 -26.03 9.83
N PRO A 31 -16.55 -26.17 9.56
CA PRO A 31 -17.05 -26.27 8.19
C PRO A 31 -16.78 -25.02 7.32
N TRP A 32 -16.67 -23.85 7.95
CA TRP A 32 -16.36 -22.61 7.24
C TRP A 32 -14.87 -22.55 6.89
N ASP A 33 -13.98 -22.75 7.87
CA ASP A 33 -12.54 -22.71 7.65
C ASP A 33 -12.10 -23.77 6.64
N LYS A 34 -12.64 -24.99 6.74
CA LYS A 34 -12.35 -26.10 5.83
C LYS A 34 -12.69 -25.80 4.37
N LYS A 35 -13.70 -24.97 4.11
CA LYS A 35 -14.13 -24.60 2.75
C LYS A 35 -13.28 -23.50 2.11
N GLN A 36 -12.47 -22.79 2.89
CA GLN A 36 -11.62 -21.72 2.36
C GLN A 36 -10.56 -22.29 1.39
N THR A 37 -10.29 -21.53 0.33
CA THR A 37 -9.24 -21.77 -0.67
C THR A 37 -8.28 -20.58 -0.71
N LEU A 38 -7.18 -20.69 -1.47
CA LEU A 38 -6.27 -19.56 -1.67
C LEU A 38 -6.99 -18.36 -2.31
N GLU A 39 -7.90 -18.64 -3.25
CA GLU A 39 -8.67 -17.64 -3.97
C GLU A 39 -9.72 -16.96 -3.07
N SER A 40 -10.40 -17.73 -2.21
CA SER A 40 -11.41 -17.15 -1.33
C SER A 40 -10.80 -16.25 -0.25
N LEU A 41 -9.59 -16.56 0.23
CA LEU A 41 -8.89 -15.72 1.21
C LEU A 41 -8.27 -14.46 0.60
N ARG A 42 -8.01 -14.46 -0.71
CA ARG A 42 -7.27 -13.37 -1.39
C ARG A 42 -7.86 -11.98 -1.13
N HIS A 43 -9.17 -11.84 -1.25
CA HIS A 43 -9.82 -10.53 -1.09
C HIS A 43 -9.81 -10.06 0.37
N LEU A 44 -10.00 -11.00 1.31
CA LEU A 44 -9.90 -10.73 2.75
C LEU A 44 -8.49 -10.27 3.12
N THR A 45 -7.45 -10.92 2.58
CA THR A 45 -6.07 -10.45 2.82
C THR A 45 -5.82 -9.04 2.31
N ILE A 46 -6.46 -8.63 1.21
CA ILE A 46 -6.35 -7.25 0.72
C ILE A 46 -7.04 -6.30 1.69
N GLU A 47 -8.21 -6.65 2.21
CA GLU A 47 -8.94 -5.89 3.22
C GLU A 47 -8.06 -5.64 4.46
N GLU A 48 -7.48 -6.69 5.06
CA GLU A 48 -6.61 -6.55 6.24
C GLU A 48 -5.37 -5.68 5.96
N THR A 49 -4.85 -5.69 4.72
CA THR A 49 -3.73 -4.79 4.38
C THR A 49 -4.14 -3.31 4.38
N TYR A 50 -5.39 -3.00 4.02
CA TYR A 50 -5.93 -1.65 4.12
C TYR A 50 -6.29 -1.29 5.56
N GLU A 51 -6.85 -2.22 6.35
CA GLU A 51 -7.11 -1.98 7.77
C GLU A 51 -5.80 -1.68 8.53
N LEU A 52 -4.74 -2.46 8.28
CA LEU A 52 -3.43 -2.19 8.84
C LEU A 52 -2.89 -0.82 8.41
N SER A 53 -3.04 -0.47 7.13
CA SER A 53 -2.63 0.84 6.61
C SER A 53 -3.37 1.98 7.32
N ASP A 54 -4.68 1.83 7.52
CA ASP A 54 -5.51 2.82 8.21
C ASP A 54 -5.13 2.99 9.69
N ALA A 55 -4.83 1.88 10.37
CA ALA A 55 -4.37 1.87 11.76
C ALA A 55 -3.00 2.55 11.90
N ILE A 56 -2.08 2.33 10.96
CA ILE A 56 -0.78 3.02 10.90
C ILE A 56 -0.99 4.52 10.68
N LEU A 57 -1.88 4.91 9.77
CA LEU A 57 -2.16 6.31 9.49
C LEU A 57 -2.86 7.04 10.64
N SER A 58 -3.69 6.34 11.45
CA SER A 58 -4.29 6.90 12.66
C SER A 58 -3.35 6.87 13.87
N GLY A 59 -2.30 6.05 13.85
CA GLY A 59 -1.37 5.89 14.98
C GLY A 59 -1.94 5.06 16.14
N GLU A 60 -3.00 4.28 15.89
CA GLU A 60 -3.70 3.49 16.89
C GLU A 60 -2.98 2.14 17.13
N MET A 61 -2.07 2.12 18.10
CA MET A 61 -1.17 0.97 18.33
C MET A 61 -1.87 -0.36 18.62
N GLU A 62 -3.02 -0.36 19.30
CA GLU A 62 -3.77 -1.59 19.55
C GLU A 62 -4.46 -2.12 18.29
N GLU A 63 -4.97 -1.23 17.42
CA GLU A 63 -5.50 -1.64 16.11
C GLU A 63 -4.37 -2.16 15.22
N ILE A 64 -3.20 -1.49 15.17
CA ILE A 64 -2.04 -2.00 14.43
C ILE A 64 -1.68 -3.43 14.87
N LYS A 65 -1.68 -3.69 16.17
CA LYS A 65 -1.41 -5.01 16.73
C LYS A 65 -2.48 -6.04 16.37
N LYS A 66 -3.75 -5.64 16.31
CA LYS A 66 -4.87 -6.47 15.88
C LYS A 66 -4.71 -6.85 14.39
N GLU A 67 -4.53 -5.87 13.51
CA GLU A 67 -4.42 -6.12 12.06
C GLU A 67 -3.17 -6.91 11.68
N LEU A 68 -2.06 -6.73 12.40
CA LEU A 68 -0.89 -7.60 12.26
C LEU A 68 -1.22 -9.07 12.61
N GLY A 69 -2.09 -9.29 13.59
CA GLY A 69 -2.60 -10.61 13.95
C GLY A 69 -3.46 -11.21 12.84
N ASP A 70 -4.35 -10.44 12.23
CA ASP A 70 -5.24 -10.89 11.14
C ASP A 70 -4.46 -11.18 9.85
N LEU A 71 -3.41 -10.40 9.56
CA LEU A 71 -2.45 -10.77 8.51
C LEU A 71 -1.69 -12.06 8.83
N MET A 72 -1.25 -12.27 10.08
CA MET A 72 -0.59 -13.53 10.46
C MET A 72 -1.53 -14.73 10.33
N LEU A 73 -2.81 -14.56 10.68
CA LEU A 73 -3.85 -15.55 10.46
C LEU A 73 -3.87 -15.96 8.98
N HIS A 74 -3.98 -15.00 8.06
CA HIS A 74 -3.99 -15.28 6.62
C HIS A 74 -2.73 -15.98 6.11
N LEU A 75 -1.53 -15.56 6.54
CA LEU A 75 -0.27 -16.22 6.15
C LEU A 75 -0.21 -17.68 6.59
N VAL A 76 -0.60 -17.96 7.83
CA VAL A 76 -0.68 -19.32 8.37
C VAL A 76 -1.76 -20.14 7.64
N PHE A 77 -2.90 -19.52 7.33
CA PHE A 77 -3.99 -20.15 6.59
C PHE A 77 -3.53 -20.59 5.18
N TYR A 78 -2.88 -19.71 4.43
CA TYR A 78 -2.32 -20.04 3.10
C TYR A 78 -1.33 -21.19 3.16
N ALA A 79 -0.39 -21.14 4.12
CA ALA A 79 0.60 -22.18 4.29
C ALA A 79 -0.05 -23.53 4.67
N ARG A 80 -1.12 -23.49 5.46
CA ARG A 80 -1.86 -24.68 5.87
C ARG A 80 -2.72 -25.27 4.75
N ILE A 81 -3.32 -24.44 3.89
CA ILE A 81 -4.01 -24.92 2.67
C ILE A 81 -2.99 -25.56 1.72
N ALA A 82 -1.86 -24.90 1.48
CA ALA A 82 -0.83 -25.41 0.58
C ALA A 82 -0.27 -26.77 1.03
N SER A 83 -0.16 -26.99 2.34
CA SER A 83 0.34 -28.26 2.88
C SER A 83 -0.63 -29.43 2.67
N GLU A 84 -1.92 -29.19 2.42
CA GLU A 84 -2.91 -30.25 2.12
C GLU A 84 -2.66 -30.92 0.77
N THR A 85 -1.85 -30.27 -0.08
CA THR A 85 -1.49 -30.75 -1.43
C THR A 85 0.00 -31.06 -1.55
N ASP A 86 0.72 -31.12 -0.42
CA ASP A 86 2.19 -31.28 -0.38
C ASP A 86 2.97 -30.24 -1.21
N SER A 87 2.36 -29.07 -1.49
CA SER A 87 2.98 -28.01 -2.31
C SER A 87 4.06 -27.26 -1.54
N PHE A 88 3.72 -26.75 -0.35
CA PHE A 88 4.64 -26.15 0.62
C PHE A 88 3.95 -26.04 1.99
N ASN A 89 4.69 -25.66 3.03
CA ASN A 89 4.16 -25.46 4.38
C ASN A 89 4.81 -24.24 5.04
N ILE A 90 4.39 -23.93 6.27
CA ILE A 90 4.85 -22.74 6.99
C ILE A 90 6.36 -22.74 7.24
N THR A 91 6.97 -23.90 7.49
CA THR A 91 8.42 -24.04 7.65
C THR A 91 9.16 -23.66 6.37
N GLY A 92 8.68 -24.13 5.22
CA GLY A 92 9.23 -23.76 3.91
C GLY A 92 9.11 -22.27 3.63
N VAL A 93 7.97 -21.65 3.96
CA VAL A 93 7.76 -20.20 3.81
C VAL A 93 8.75 -19.42 4.68
N LEU A 94 8.87 -19.77 5.96
CA LEU A 94 9.76 -19.09 6.92
C LEU A 94 11.24 -19.23 6.55
N ASN A 95 11.70 -20.44 6.23
CA ASN A 95 13.10 -20.64 5.82
C ASN A 95 13.39 -19.93 4.50
N GLY A 96 12.45 -19.96 3.54
CA GLY A 96 12.60 -19.25 2.28
C GLY A 96 12.77 -17.74 2.44
N ILE A 97 12.01 -17.10 3.34
CA ILE A 97 12.21 -15.67 3.62
C ILE A 97 13.49 -15.41 4.43
N CYS A 98 13.85 -16.26 5.38
CA CYS A 98 15.11 -16.16 6.13
C CYS A 98 16.33 -16.21 5.20
N ASP A 99 16.43 -17.24 4.37
CA ASP A 99 17.55 -17.43 3.43
C ASP A 99 17.65 -16.24 2.47
N LYS A 100 16.51 -15.77 1.95
CA LYS A 100 16.42 -14.60 1.09
C LYS A 100 16.92 -13.33 1.80
N LEU A 101 16.53 -13.10 3.06
CA LEU A 101 16.99 -11.95 3.82
C LEU A 101 18.47 -12.03 4.15
N ILE A 102 18.99 -13.21 4.51
CA ILE A 102 20.42 -13.42 4.76
C ILE A 102 21.24 -13.10 3.51
N ASN A 103 20.85 -13.67 2.36
CA ASN A 103 21.55 -13.47 1.08
C ASN A 103 21.51 -12.02 0.61
N ARG A 104 20.44 -11.28 0.90
CA ARG A 104 20.27 -9.88 0.48
C ARG A 104 20.84 -8.86 1.47
N HIS A 105 21.30 -9.29 2.64
CA HIS A 105 22.03 -8.46 3.61
C HIS A 105 23.46 -8.97 3.83
N PRO A 106 24.31 -9.05 2.78
CA PRO A 106 25.68 -9.52 2.92
C PRO A 106 26.57 -8.54 3.73
N HIS A 107 26.05 -7.35 4.05
CA HIS A 107 26.68 -6.40 4.96
C HIS A 107 26.40 -6.67 6.45
N ILE A 108 25.43 -7.55 6.74
CA ILE A 108 25.15 -8.06 8.09
C ILE A 108 25.71 -9.48 8.25
N TYR A 109 25.56 -10.32 7.22
CA TYR A 109 25.84 -11.76 7.28
C TYR A 109 27.07 -12.20 6.48
N SER A 110 27.86 -11.27 5.93
CA SER A 110 29.09 -11.56 5.17
C SER A 110 30.08 -10.39 5.26
N ASP A 111 31.10 -10.36 4.39
CA ASP A 111 32.19 -9.37 4.43
C ASP A 111 31.92 -8.07 3.63
N THR A 112 30.68 -7.84 3.17
CA THR A 112 30.38 -6.64 2.38
C THR A 112 30.32 -5.40 3.27
N HIS A 113 31.04 -4.35 2.89
CA HIS A 113 31.00 -3.09 3.62
C HIS A 113 30.12 -2.08 2.88
N VAL A 114 29.28 -1.36 3.63
CA VAL A 114 28.39 -0.29 3.16
C VAL A 114 28.58 0.91 4.09
N ASN A 115 28.56 2.13 3.55
CA ASN A 115 28.80 3.35 4.34
C ASN A 115 27.51 4.07 4.71
N ASN A 116 26.44 3.87 3.94
CA ASN A 116 25.17 4.57 4.11
C ASN A 116 23.99 3.76 3.52
N GLU A 117 22.78 4.30 3.66
CA GLU A 117 21.54 3.69 3.16
C GLU A 117 21.55 3.50 1.64
N ASP A 118 22.16 4.42 0.89
CA ASP A 118 22.21 4.35 -0.58
C ASP A 118 23.12 3.22 -1.06
N ASP A 119 24.22 2.93 -0.34
CA ASP A 119 25.07 1.76 -0.58
C ASP A 119 24.27 0.46 -0.38
N VAL A 120 23.46 0.39 0.68
CA VAL A 120 22.59 -0.77 0.97
C VAL A 120 21.56 -0.97 -0.15
N LYS A 121 20.86 0.10 -0.55
CA LYS A 121 19.85 0.05 -1.63
C LYS A 121 20.45 -0.40 -2.96
N ARG A 122 21.62 0.13 -3.34
CA ARG A 122 22.31 -0.26 -4.58
C ARG A 122 22.70 -1.73 -4.57
N ASN A 123 23.28 -2.22 -3.46
CA ASN A 123 23.64 -3.63 -3.34
C ASN A 123 22.41 -4.54 -3.43
N TRP A 124 21.33 -4.16 -2.75
CA TRP A 124 20.05 -4.89 -2.77
C TRP A 124 19.46 -5.06 -4.18
N GLU A 125 19.44 -3.99 -4.97
CA GLU A 125 18.96 -4.07 -6.36
C GLU A 125 19.91 -4.88 -7.27
N GLN A 126 21.22 -4.78 -7.07
CA GLN A 126 22.20 -5.60 -7.80
C GLN A 126 22.02 -7.10 -7.53
N ILE A 127 21.76 -7.49 -6.28
CA ILE A 127 21.50 -8.89 -5.91
C ILE A 127 20.21 -9.39 -6.60
N LYS A 128 19.14 -8.58 -6.59
CA LYS A 128 17.88 -8.92 -7.27
C LYS A 128 18.00 -9.11 -8.79
N LEU A 129 18.89 -8.36 -9.45
CA LEU A 129 19.12 -8.51 -10.89
C LEU A 129 19.82 -9.85 -11.20
N LYS A 130 20.72 -10.30 -10.32
CA LYS A 130 21.40 -11.60 -10.44
C LYS A 130 20.46 -12.80 -10.23
N GLU A 131 19.39 -12.63 -9.45
CA GLU A 131 18.38 -13.66 -9.15
C GLU A 131 17.35 -13.91 -10.28
N GLY A 132 17.55 -13.36 -11.49
CA GLY A 132 16.76 -13.72 -12.67
C GLY A 132 15.65 -12.76 -13.09
N ASN A 133 15.64 -11.52 -12.56
CA ASN A 133 14.77 -10.48 -13.11
C ASN A 133 15.22 -10.11 -14.53
N LYS A 134 14.40 -10.44 -15.53
CA LYS A 134 14.67 -10.11 -16.95
C LYS A 134 14.61 -8.61 -17.28
N SER A 135 14.03 -7.81 -16.39
CA SER A 135 13.88 -6.36 -16.55
C SER A 135 13.91 -5.67 -15.18
N VAL A 136 14.40 -4.43 -15.13
CA VAL A 136 14.38 -3.55 -13.95
C VAL A 136 12.95 -3.44 -13.38
N LEU A 137 11.95 -3.37 -14.27
CA LEU A 137 10.53 -3.26 -13.92
C LEU A 137 9.82 -4.62 -13.73
N GLY A 138 10.50 -5.74 -13.99
CA GLY A 138 9.91 -7.09 -13.95
C GLY A 138 9.34 -7.52 -12.59
N GLY A 139 9.63 -6.76 -11.53
CA GLY A 139 9.09 -6.98 -10.18
C GLY A 139 7.94 -6.06 -9.78
N VAL A 140 7.35 -5.28 -10.70
CA VAL A 140 6.15 -4.47 -10.43
C VAL A 140 4.91 -5.34 -10.70
N PRO A 141 4.11 -5.70 -9.68
CA PRO A 141 2.91 -6.50 -9.91
C PRO A 141 1.89 -5.77 -10.79
N ALA A 142 1.32 -6.48 -11.76
CA ALA A 142 0.29 -5.94 -12.65
C ALA A 142 -0.97 -5.49 -11.90
N SER A 143 -1.28 -6.11 -10.76
CA SER A 143 -2.47 -5.85 -9.95
C SER A 143 -2.37 -4.64 -9.02
N LEU A 144 -1.22 -3.96 -8.94
CA LEU A 144 -1.11 -2.79 -8.08
C LEU A 144 -2.05 -1.66 -8.56
N PRO A 145 -2.69 -0.92 -7.63
CA PRO A 145 -3.35 0.35 -7.94
C PRO A 145 -2.40 1.30 -8.66
N ALA A 146 -2.94 2.17 -9.52
CA ALA A 146 -2.14 3.02 -10.41
C ALA A 146 -1.13 3.91 -9.65
N LEU A 147 -1.55 4.53 -8.54
CA LEU A 147 -0.72 5.44 -7.73
C LEU A 147 0.49 4.72 -7.10
N VAL A 148 0.23 3.58 -6.46
CA VAL A 148 1.27 2.70 -5.90
C VAL A 148 2.16 2.15 -7.02
N LYS A 149 1.58 1.73 -8.14
CA LYS A 149 2.32 1.18 -9.29
C LYS A 149 3.29 2.21 -9.87
N ALA A 150 2.85 3.44 -10.10
CA ALA A 150 3.68 4.54 -10.59
C ALA A 150 4.86 4.82 -9.64
N SER A 151 4.59 4.91 -8.33
CA SER A 151 5.62 5.07 -7.30
C SER A 151 6.67 3.95 -7.37
N ARG A 152 6.23 2.70 -7.51
CA ARG A 152 7.13 1.52 -7.60
C ARG A 152 7.93 1.46 -8.88
N ILE A 153 7.36 1.90 -10.01
CA ILE A 153 8.07 2.01 -11.29
C ILE A 153 9.25 2.98 -11.14
N GLN A 154 8.98 4.17 -10.58
CA GLN A 154 9.98 5.22 -10.41
C GLN A 154 11.06 4.86 -9.38
N GLU A 155 10.69 4.22 -8.26
CA GLU A 155 11.67 3.69 -7.29
C GLU A 155 12.66 2.71 -7.93
N LYS A 156 12.16 1.82 -8.80
CA LYS A 156 12.97 0.83 -9.51
C LYS A 156 13.86 1.48 -10.57
N ALA A 157 13.34 2.47 -11.30
CA ALA A 157 14.13 3.24 -12.25
C ALA A 157 15.28 3.98 -11.53
N ARG A 158 15.01 4.64 -10.39
CA ARG A 158 16.06 5.24 -9.53
C ARG A 158 17.10 4.21 -9.10
N GLY A 159 16.68 3.00 -8.72
CA GLY A 159 17.57 1.94 -8.24
C GLY A 159 18.70 1.57 -9.21
N VAL A 160 18.53 1.86 -10.51
CA VAL A 160 19.56 1.66 -11.54
C VAL A 160 20.21 2.97 -12.02
N GLY A 161 19.97 4.08 -11.32
CA GLY A 161 20.54 5.39 -11.64
C GLY A 161 19.72 6.23 -12.62
N PHE A 162 18.49 5.83 -12.96
CA PHE A 162 17.57 6.67 -13.74
C PHE A 162 16.75 7.55 -12.78
N ASP A 163 17.34 8.67 -12.35
CA ASP A 163 16.70 9.67 -11.51
C ASP A 163 17.27 11.07 -11.80
N TRP A 164 16.65 12.09 -11.23
CA TRP A 164 17.02 13.49 -11.38
C TRP A 164 18.13 13.89 -10.40
N ASP A 165 18.87 14.95 -10.72
CA ASP A 165 19.98 15.42 -9.88
C ASP A 165 19.50 16.32 -8.73
N ASN A 166 18.41 17.06 -8.95
CA ASN A 166 17.87 18.01 -7.98
C ASN A 166 16.35 18.17 -8.13
N LYS A 167 15.72 18.72 -7.09
CA LYS A 167 14.26 18.87 -7.00
C LYS A 167 13.71 19.86 -8.02
N GLU A 168 14.50 20.85 -8.43
CA GLU A 168 14.11 21.87 -9.39
C GLU A 168 13.87 21.28 -10.77
N GLN A 169 14.70 20.32 -11.21
CA GLN A 169 14.49 19.60 -12.47
C GLN A 169 13.17 18.80 -12.46
N VAL A 170 12.87 18.13 -11.35
CA VAL A 170 11.62 17.35 -11.22
C VAL A 170 10.39 18.26 -11.24
N TRP A 171 10.48 19.40 -10.56
CA TRP A 171 9.39 20.39 -10.55
C TRP A 171 9.18 21.04 -11.92
N ALA A 172 10.26 21.34 -12.64
CA ALA A 172 10.16 21.84 -14.03
C ALA A 172 9.40 20.85 -14.92
N LYS A 173 9.59 19.53 -14.73
CA LYS A 173 8.81 18.52 -15.45
C LYS A 173 7.33 18.54 -15.05
N VAL A 174 6.99 18.75 -13.77
CA VAL A 174 5.59 18.93 -13.35
C VAL A 174 4.94 20.15 -14.04
N GLU A 175 5.69 21.25 -14.18
CA GLU A 175 5.20 22.45 -14.86
C GLU A 175 5.03 22.23 -16.38
N GLU A 176 5.92 21.46 -17.00
CA GLU A 176 5.82 21.03 -18.40
C GLU A 176 4.55 20.20 -18.64
N GLU A 177 4.34 19.11 -17.89
CA GLU A 177 3.15 18.26 -18.02
C GLU A 177 1.83 19.02 -17.74
N LEU A 178 1.87 19.97 -16.80
CA LEU A 178 0.72 20.84 -16.52
C LEU A 178 0.40 21.74 -17.71
N GLN A 179 1.41 22.19 -18.44
CA GLN A 179 1.24 23.03 -19.61
C GLN A 179 0.75 22.20 -20.80
N GLU A 180 1.29 21.01 -21.02
CA GLU A 180 0.84 20.07 -22.07
C GLU A 180 -0.64 19.69 -21.87
N PHE A 181 -1.04 19.35 -20.63
CA PHE A 181 -2.45 19.10 -20.31
C PHE A 181 -3.35 20.32 -20.58
N LYS A 182 -2.90 21.53 -20.24
CA LYS A 182 -3.67 22.76 -20.52
C LYS A 182 -3.83 23.01 -22.01
N GLU A 183 -2.81 22.72 -22.82
CA GLU A 183 -2.85 22.93 -24.26
C GLU A 183 -3.84 21.99 -24.95
N GLU A 184 -3.92 20.73 -24.51
CA GLU A 184 -4.86 19.75 -25.07
C GLU A 184 -6.29 19.91 -24.54
N TYR A 185 -6.48 20.35 -23.27
CA TYR A 185 -7.82 20.48 -22.67
C TYR A 185 -8.44 21.87 -22.81
N ASN A 186 -7.66 22.95 -22.66
CA ASN A 186 -8.14 24.34 -22.71
C ASN A 186 -7.82 25.02 -24.04
N VAL A 187 -8.06 24.30 -25.15
CA VAL A 187 -7.84 24.82 -26.49
C VAL A 187 -8.66 26.09 -26.70
N THR A 188 -8.02 27.18 -27.13
CA THR A 188 -8.72 28.42 -27.46
C THR A 188 -9.30 28.33 -28.89
N GLY A 189 -10.61 28.54 -29.03
CA GLY A 189 -11.34 28.48 -30.32
C GLY A 189 -12.49 27.46 -30.34
N ASP A 190 -13.13 27.26 -31.49
CA ASP A 190 -14.20 26.27 -31.70
C ASP A 190 -13.66 24.83 -31.91
N ASN A 191 -12.40 24.58 -31.54
CA ASN A 191 -11.80 23.26 -31.69
C ASN A 191 -12.41 22.28 -30.69
N THR A 192 -12.76 21.08 -31.16
CA THR A 192 -13.21 19.98 -30.29
C THR A 192 -12.03 19.45 -29.49
N ILE A 193 -12.21 19.33 -28.17
CA ILE A 193 -11.23 18.72 -27.26
C ILE A 193 -11.03 17.25 -27.66
N ASP A 194 -9.77 16.84 -27.83
CA ASP A 194 -9.39 15.44 -27.99
C ASP A 194 -9.26 14.81 -26.60
N HIS A 195 -10.31 14.11 -26.17
CA HIS A 195 -10.38 13.53 -24.84
C HIS A 195 -9.30 12.48 -24.58
N ASP A 196 -8.93 11.68 -25.59
CA ASP A 196 -7.93 10.62 -25.43
C ASP A 196 -6.56 11.22 -25.15
N LYS A 197 -6.22 12.31 -25.85
CA LYS A 197 -4.99 13.05 -25.59
C LYS A 197 -5.00 13.73 -24.23
N ALA A 198 -6.09 14.44 -23.90
CA ALA A 198 -6.19 15.12 -22.61
C ALA A 198 -6.10 14.13 -21.43
N GLU A 199 -6.64 12.91 -21.58
CA GLU A 199 -6.47 11.83 -20.59
C GLU A 199 -5.01 11.37 -20.47
N GLY A 200 -4.30 11.23 -21.60
CA GLY A 200 -2.87 10.92 -21.63
C GLY A 200 -2.02 11.95 -20.87
N GLU A 201 -2.17 13.23 -21.22
CA GLU A 201 -1.44 14.34 -20.58
C GLU A 201 -1.78 14.48 -19.09
N PHE A 202 -3.04 14.25 -18.71
CA PHE A 202 -3.42 14.22 -17.30
C PHE A 202 -2.76 13.06 -16.55
N GLY A 203 -2.60 11.91 -17.21
CA GLY A 203 -1.84 10.78 -16.69
C GLY A 203 -0.36 11.11 -16.44
N ASP A 204 0.28 11.79 -17.39
CA ASP A 204 1.69 12.19 -17.27
C ASP A 204 1.89 13.30 -16.22
N LEU A 205 0.92 14.21 -16.06
CA LEU A 205 0.87 15.16 -14.95
C LEU A 205 0.77 14.45 -13.59
N LEU A 206 -0.09 13.44 -13.45
CA LEU A 206 -0.15 12.64 -12.22
C LEU A 206 1.18 11.90 -11.98
N PHE A 207 1.77 11.32 -13.03
CA PHE A 207 3.03 10.59 -12.94
C PHE A 207 4.20 11.49 -12.51
N SER A 208 4.27 12.72 -13.03
CA SER A 208 5.29 13.72 -12.63
C SER A 208 5.10 14.22 -11.21
N LEU A 209 3.86 14.44 -10.75
CA LEU A 209 3.55 14.79 -9.36
C LEU A 209 3.96 13.68 -8.38
N ILE A 210 3.70 12.42 -8.73
CA ILE A 210 4.15 11.24 -7.97
C ILE A 210 5.68 11.21 -7.89
N ASN A 211 6.36 11.51 -9.00
CA ASN A 211 7.81 11.55 -9.05
C ASN A 211 8.39 12.64 -8.18
N TYR A 212 7.79 13.83 -8.21
CA TYR A 212 8.17 14.93 -7.34
C TYR A 212 7.98 14.57 -5.87
N ALA A 213 6.81 14.04 -5.49
CA ALA A 213 6.52 13.61 -4.13
C ALA A 213 7.57 12.60 -3.63
N ARG A 214 7.86 11.56 -4.42
CA ARG A 214 8.89 10.56 -4.13
C ARG A 214 10.27 11.22 -3.95
N PHE A 215 10.65 12.14 -4.84
CA PHE A 215 11.95 12.80 -4.81
C PHE A 215 12.18 13.56 -3.49
N ILE A 216 11.13 14.21 -2.97
CA ILE A 216 11.18 14.96 -1.70
C ILE A 216 10.82 14.12 -0.46
N GLY A 217 10.70 12.79 -0.60
CA GLY A 217 10.44 11.88 0.52
C GLY A 217 8.99 11.84 1.00
N ILE A 218 8.04 12.25 0.16
CA ILE A 218 6.60 12.12 0.42
C ILE A 218 6.08 10.86 -0.27
N ASN A 219 5.40 10.00 0.50
CA ASN A 219 4.62 8.90 -0.06
C ASN A 219 3.29 9.47 -0.63
N PRO A 220 3.06 9.40 -1.95
CA PRO A 220 1.86 9.97 -2.57
C PRO A 220 0.57 9.26 -2.16
N GLU A 221 0.60 7.95 -1.90
CA GLU A 221 -0.56 7.18 -1.41
C GLU A 221 -1.01 7.71 -0.04
N ASP A 222 -0.08 7.78 0.91
CA ASP A 222 -0.35 8.30 2.26
C ASP A 222 -0.80 9.76 2.24
N ALA A 223 -0.22 10.58 1.35
CA ALA A 223 -0.56 11.99 1.23
C ALA A 223 -1.98 12.21 0.71
N LEU A 224 -2.38 11.41 -0.28
CA LEU A 224 -3.73 11.43 -0.83
C LEU A 224 -4.73 10.89 0.19
N GLU A 225 -4.42 9.78 0.88
CA GLU A 225 -5.33 9.19 1.85
C GLU A 225 -5.56 10.11 3.07
N LYS A 226 -4.51 10.77 3.57
CA LYS A 226 -4.67 11.83 4.58
C LYS A 226 -5.57 12.96 4.10
N THR A 227 -5.55 13.27 2.80
CA THR A 227 -6.42 14.28 2.21
C THR A 227 -7.87 13.79 2.11
N ASN A 228 -8.09 12.53 1.72
CA ASN A 228 -9.40 11.87 1.71
C ASN A 228 -10.03 11.88 3.11
N ARG A 229 -9.31 11.39 4.14
CA ARG A 229 -9.79 11.39 5.53
C ARG A 229 -10.19 12.77 6.02
N LYS A 230 -9.35 13.78 5.72
CA LYS A 230 -9.62 15.18 6.07
C LYS A 230 -10.85 15.72 5.35
N PHE A 231 -11.06 15.38 4.08
CA PHE A 231 -12.26 15.75 3.33
C PHE A 231 -13.50 15.09 3.94
N ILE A 232 -13.47 13.78 4.19
CA ILE A 232 -14.57 13.00 4.78
C ILE A 232 -14.95 13.56 6.15
N LYS A 233 -13.98 13.77 7.06
CA LYS A 233 -14.22 14.36 8.39
C LYS A 233 -14.95 15.70 8.29
N ARG A 234 -14.49 16.57 7.38
CA ARG A 234 -15.08 17.90 7.19
C ARG A 234 -16.48 17.84 6.61
N PHE A 235 -16.68 16.95 5.64
CA PHE A 235 -17.98 16.75 5.04
C PHE A 235 -18.97 16.21 6.08
N GLN A 236 -18.62 15.17 6.82
CA GLN A 236 -19.46 14.61 7.90
C GLN A 236 -19.81 15.63 8.98
N TYR A 237 -18.87 16.51 9.34
CA TYR A 237 -19.16 17.63 10.24
C TYR A 237 -20.23 18.56 9.67
N LEU A 238 -20.09 18.93 8.40
CA LEU A 238 -21.07 19.73 7.67
C LEU A 238 -22.44 19.04 7.64
N GLU A 239 -22.51 17.73 7.37
CA GLU A 239 -23.77 16.97 7.40
C GLU A 239 -24.43 17.02 8.79
N SER A 240 -23.64 16.85 9.86
CA SER A 240 -24.13 16.94 11.23
C SER A 240 -24.70 18.32 11.54
N LYS A 241 -23.99 19.39 11.14
CA LYS A 241 -24.43 20.78 11.37
C LYS A 241 -25.65 21.18 10.57
N ALA A 242 -25.72 20.77 9.30
CA ALA A 242 -26.92 20.98 8.49
C ALA A 242 -28.14 20.31 9.13
N LYS A 243 -27.97 19.05 9.59
CA LYS A 243 -29.03 18.29 10.27
C LYS A 243 -29.45 18.91 11.61
N GLU A 244 -28.51 19.39 12.42
CA GLU A 244 -28.79 20.13 13.67
C GLU A 244 -29.65 21.38 13.42
N GLN A 245 -29.47 22.04 12.28
CA GLN A 245 -30.26 23.21 11.88
C GLN A 245 -31.55 22.85 11.12
N GLY A 246 -31.88 21.57 10.98
CA GLY A 246 -33.05 21.10 10.25
C GLY A 246 -32.99 21.39 8.74
N LYS A 247 -31.79 21.64 8.19
CA LYS A 247 -31.56 21.86 6.75
C LYS A 247 -31.18 20.56 6.07
N ASN A 248 -31.64 20.39 4.83
CA ASN A 248 -31.14 19.35 3.93
C ASN A 248 -29.99 19.92 3.09
N LEU A 249 -28.91 19.15 2.92
CA LEU A 249 -27.74 19.55 2.15
C LEU A 249 -28.09 19.90 0.70
N HIS A 250 -29.03 19.18 0.10
CA HIS A 250 -29.46 19.44 -1.27
C HIS A 250 -30.08 20.82 -1.46
N ASP A 251 -30.62 21.40 -0.39
CA ASP A 251 -31.28 22.71 -0.43
C ASP A 251 -30.33 23.86 -0.06
N MET A 252 -29.10 23.54 0.34
CA MET A 252 -28.08 24.52 0.70
C MET A 252 -27.28 24.96 -0.52
N ASN A 253 -26.95 26.25 -0.58
CA ASN A 253 -25.99 26.74 -1.57
C ASN A 253 -24.54 26.58 -1.07
N LEU A 254 -23.56 26.72 -1.97
CA LEU A 254 -22.14 26.59 -1.64
C LEU A 254 -21.69 27.56 -0.55
N ALA A 255 -22.22 28.80 -0.50
CA ALA A 255 -21.83 29.76 0.53
C ALA A 255 -22.33 29.34 1.91
N GLU A 256 -23.53 28.75 2.01
CA GLU A 256 -24.05 28.18 3.26
C GLU A 256 -23.25 26.95 3.70
N MET A 257 -22.86 26.08 2.76
CA MET A 257 -22.00 24.92 3.02
C MET A 257 -20.61 25.35 3.49
N ASP A 258 -20.05 26.41 2.90
CA ASP A 258 -18.70 26.90 3.20
C ASP A 258 -18.57 27.41 4.64
N VAL A 259 -19.64 27.95 5.23
CA VAL A 259 -19.66 28.35 6.66
C VAL A 259 -19.31 27.15 7.54
N PHE A 260 -20.00 26.02 7.37
CA PHE A 260 -19.74 24.80 8.14
C PHE A 260 -18.42 24.14 7.74
N TRP A 261 -18.00 24.27 6.49
CA TRP A 261 -16.71 23.78 6.03
C TRP A 261 -15.54 24.50 6.72
N GLU A 262 -15.60 25.83 6.83
CA GLU A 262 -14.61 26.64 7.55
C GLU A 262 -14.64 26.39 9.07
N GLU A 263 -15.80 26.09 9.64
CA GLU A 263 -15.90 25.59 11.03
C GLU A 263 -15.20 24.25 11.19
N ALA A 264 -15.44 23.30 10.27
CA ALA A 264 -14.84 21.97 10.29
C ALA A 264 -13.31 21.99 10.16
N LYS A 265 -12.71 23.04 9.57
CA LYS A 265 -11.26 23.21 9.52
C LYS A 265 -10.62 23.49 10.89
N LYS A 266 -11.41 23.92 11.88
CA LYS A 266 -10.94 24.32 13.22
C LYS A 266 -11.09 23.21 14.27
N VAL A 267 -11.65 22.06 13.91
CA VAL A 267 -11.97 20.91 14.79
C VAL A 267 -11.24 19.66 14.32
#